data_AF-A0A3P3EFC6-F1
#
_entry.id   AF-A0A3P3EFC6-F1
#
_cell.length_a   1.000
_cell.length_b   1.000
_cell.length_c   1.000
_cell.angle_alpha   90.00
_cell.angle_beta   90.00
_cell.angle_gamma   90.00
#
_symmetry.space_group_name_H-M   'P 1'
#
loop_
_entity.id
_entity.type
_entity.pdbx_description
1 polymer ?
#
loop_
_entity_poly.entity_id
_entity_poly.type
_entity_poly.pdbx_seq_one_letter_code
_entity_poly.pdbx_strand_id
1 'polypeptide(L)'
;MASVTLSSVSKLWGSFVAVEKISLAMADGEFVVLLGPSGCGKSTTMRMIAGLDDPSAGEIRIGDRVVNDLPPGKRDLAMVFQNYGLYPHMTVADNIGYPLKVAGVNRQER
;
A
#
# COMPACT_ATOMS: atom_id res chain seq x y z
N MET A 1 4.23 -14.80 4.83
CA MET A 1 3.77 -13.62 4.08
C MET A 1 5.03 -13.08 3.38
N ALA A 2 5.20 -11.79 3.12
CA ALA A 2 6.47 -11.26 2.61
C ALA A 2 6.96 -10.10 3.49
N SER A 3 8.27 -9.98 3.65
CA SER A 3 8.89 -8.80 4.27
C SER A 3 8.68 -7.56 3.39
N VAL A 4 8.77 -6.37 3.97
CA VAL A 4 8.71 -5.10 3.22
C VAL A 4 9.88 -4.24 3.64
N THR A 5 10.63 -3.71 2.68
CA THR A 5 11.80 -2.86 2.93
C THR A 5 11.71 -1.57 2.15
N LEU A 6 11.89 -0.45 2.83
CA LEU A 6 12.02 0.88 2.26
C LEU A 6 13.50 1.26 2.39
N SER A 7 14.13 1.63 1.29
CA SER A 7 15.53 2.06 1.24
C SER A 7 15.60 3.51 0.80
N SER A 8 15.80 4.42 1.76
CA SER A 8 15.94 5.87 1.54
C SER A 8 14.82 6.47 0.67
N VAL A 9 13.59 6.01 0.88
CA VAL A 9 12.42 6.40 0.10
C VAL A 9 12.06 7.86 0.37
N SER A 10 11.87 8.63 -0.70
CA SER A 10 11.44 10.04 -0.60
C SER A 10 10.22 10.31 -1.47
N LYS A 11 9.37 11.24 -1.03
CA LYS A 11 8.28 11.80 -1.83
C LYS A 11 8.34 13.30 -1.82
N LEU A 12 8.45 13.88 -3.02
CA LEU A 12 8.42 15.31 -3.25
C LEU A 12 7.25 15.68 -4.16
N TRP A 13 6.67 16.84 -3.91
CA TRP A 13 5.71 17.50 -4.79
C TRP A 13 6.22 18.91 -5.08
N GLY A 14 6.90 19.08 -6.21
CA GLY A 14 7.65 20.29 -6.49
C GLY A 14 8.76 20.48 -5.45
N SER A 15 8.75 21.61 -4.75
CA SER A 15 9.70 21.93 -3.67
C SER A 15 9.29 21.37 -2.30
N PHE A 16 8.05 20.88 -2.14
CA PHE A 16 7.58 20.35 -0.86
C PHE A 16 8.05 18.91 -0.66
N VAL A 17 8.75 18.65 0.43
CA VAL A 17 9.23 17.32 0.82
C VAL A 17 8.25 16.72 1.82
N ALA A 18 7.51 15.70 1.40
CA ALA A 18 6.49 15.06 2.23
C ALA A 18 6.99 13.83 2.99
N VAL A 19 7.94 13.12 2.39
CA VAL A 19 8.67 12.01 3.01
C VAL A 19 10.12 12.19 2.62
N GLU A 20 11.02 12.22 3.60
CA GLU A 20 12.44 12.48 3.38
C GLU A 20 13.27 11.24 3.77
N LYS A 21 13.78 10.53 2.76
CA LYS A 21 14.75 9.43 2.88
C LYS A 21 14.45 8.40 3.98
N ILE A 22 13.20 7.95 4.09
CA ILE A 22 12.86 6.93 5.08
C ILE A 22 13.49 5.57 4.71
N SER A 23 14.18 4.98 5.68
CA SER A 23 14.64 3.59 5.62
C SER A 23 13.98 2.79 6.73
N LEU A 24 13.25 1.74 6.36
CA LEU A 24 12.48 0.92 7.28
C LEU A 24 12.46 -0.52 6.75
N ALA A 25 12.71 -1.51 7.61
CA ALA A 25 12.54 -2.91 7.30
C ALA A 25 11.44 -3.47 8.20
N MET A 26 10.48 -4.16 7.60
CA MET A 26 9.38 -4.85 8.26
C MET A 26 9.53 -6.33 7.94
N ALA A 27 9.75 -7.16 8.95
CA ALA A 27 9.95 -8.59 8.79
C ALA A 27 8.66 -9.32 8.41
N ASP A 28 8.79 -10.55 7.92
CA ASP A 28 7.61 -11.38 7.62
C ASP A 28 6.77 -11.62 8.87
N GLY A 29 5.47 -11.31 8.79
CA GLY A 29 4.53 -11.43 9.92
C GLY A 29 4.67 -10.35 11.00
N GLU A 30 5.52 -9.34 10.80
CA GLU A 30 5.67 -8.26 11.76
C GLU A 30 4.48 -7.30 11.74
N PHE A 31 4.04 -6.88 12.92
CA PHE A 31 2.99 -5.87 13.08
C PHE A 31 3.64 -4.50 13.35
N VAL A 32 3.60 -3.62 12.36
CA VAL A 32 4.24 -2.30 12.42
C VAL A 32 3.19 -1.20 12.48
N VAL A 33 3.41 -0.21 13.35
CA VAL A 33 2.57 0.97 13.50
C VAL A 33 3.36 2.22 13.12
N LEU A 34 2.85 3.00 12.15
CA LEU A 34 3.37 4.32 11.83
C LEU A 34 2.66 5.38 12.68
N LEU A 35 3.35 5.96 13.66
CA LEU A 35 2.82 6.99 14.57
C LEU A 35 3.44 8.36 14.29
N GLY A 36 2.62 9.42 14.35
CA GLY A 36 3.08 10.80 14.25
C GLY A 36 1.94 11.81 14.03
N PRO A 37 2.22 13.12 14.09
CA PRO A 37 1.21 14.19 13.95
C PRO A 37 0.47 14.17 12.60
N SER A 38 -0.67 14.86 12.52
CA SER A 38 -1.33 15.06 11.22
C SER A 38 -0.39 15.74 10.22
N GLY A 39 -0.39 15.28 8.96
CA GLY A 39 0.48 15.83 7.91
C GLY A 39 1.93 15.33 7.89
N CYS A 40 2.36 14.48 8.84
CA CYS A 40 3.76 14.02 8.91
C CYS A 40 4.16 12.92 7.89
N GLY A 41 3.36 12.67 6.85
CA GLY A 41 3.68 11.71 5.78
C GLY A 41 3.26 10.25 5.97
N LYS A 42 2.55 9.87 7.06
CA LYS A 42 2.11 8.47 7.29
C LYS A 42 1.33 7.87 6.12
N SER A 43 0.23 8.51 5.74
CA SER A 43 -0.63 8.04 4.66
C SER A 43 0.12 8.07 3.33
N THR A 44 1.01 9.05 3.12
CA THR A 44 1.88 9.13 1.94
C THR A 44 2.81 7.91 1.87
N THR A 45 3.48 7.55 2.96
CA THR A 45 4.33 6.35 3.02
C THR A 45 3.53 5.08 2.73
N MET A 46 2.36 4.91 3.35
CA MET A 46 1.50 3.74 3.09
C MET A 46 1.04 3.66 1.63
N ARG A 47 0.68 4.80 1.03
CA ARG A 47 0.28 4.87 -0.38
C ARG A 47 1.42 4.53 -1.33
N MET A 48 2.66 4.92 -1.01
CA MET A 48 3.83 4.53 -1.80
C MET A 48 4.11 3.03 -1.72
N ILE A 49 3.99 2.41 -0.54
CA ILE A 49 4.12 0.95 -0.38
C ILE A 49 3.05 0.23 -1.24
N ALA A 50 1.80 0.68 -1.16
CA ALA A 50 0.68 0.14 -1.93
C ALA A 50 0.75 0.42 -3.44
N GLY A 51 1.62 1.32 -3.89
CA GLY A 51 1.77 1.71 -5.30
C GLY A 51 0.72 2.70 -5.81
N LEU A 52 0.04 3.38 -4.90
CA LEU A 52 -0.95 4.40 -5.22
C LEU A 52 -0.33 5.78 -5.47
N ASP A 53 0.89 6.00 -4.96
CA ASP A 53 1.74 7.14 -5.29
C ASP A 53 3.15 6.61 -5.60
N ASP A 54 3.81 7.15 -6.62
CA ASP A 54 5.18 6.75 -6.93
C ASP A 54 6.18 7.45 -6.01
N PRO A 55 7.21 6.76 -5.49
CA PRO A 55 8.30 7.42 -4.78
C PRO A 55 9.07 8.32 -5.74
N SER A 56 9.49 9.49 -5.26
CA SER A 56 10.36 10.40 -6.03
C SER A 56 11.81 9.92 -6.06
N ALA A 57 12.24 9.18 -5.04
CA ALA A 57 13.56 8.56 -4.95
C ALA A 57 13.54 7.39 -3.97
N GLY A 58 14.59 6.58 -4.00
CA GLY A 58 14.74 5.39 -3.16
C GLY A 58 13.96 4.20 -3.72
N GLU A 59 13.93 3.14 -2.93
CA GLU A 59 13.47 1.82 -3.41
C GLU A 59 12.55 1.16 -2.38
N ILE A 60 11.49 0.52 -2.88
CA ILE A 60 10.55 -0.27 -2.09
C ILE A 60 10.64 -1.72 -2.55
N ARG A 61 10.89 -2.64 -1.61
CA ARG A 61 10.90 -4.08 -1.82
C ARG A 61 9.77 -4.77 -1.05
N ILE A 62 9.18 -5.79 -1.67
CA ILE A 62 8.24 -6.73 -1.04
C ILE A 62 8.77 -8.13 -1.30
N GLY A 63 9.24 -8.78 -0.23
CA GLY A 63 10.18 -9.91 -0.34
C GLY A 63 11.43 -9.47 -1.11
N ASP A 64 11.85 -10.27 -2.08
CA ASP A 64 13.02 -9.99 -2.91
C ASP A 64 12.73 -9.07 -4.11
N ARG A 65 11.46 -8.68 -4.32
CA ARG A 65 11.03 -7.94 -5.51
C ARG A 65 11.09 -6.44 -5.27
N VAL A 66 11.77 -5.70 -6.15
CA VAL A 66 11.62 -4.23 -6.24
C VAL A 66 10.29 -3.93 -6.89
N VAL A 67 9.46 -3.11 -6.24
CA VAL A 67 8.07 -2.87 -6.67
C VAL A 67 7.78 -1.46 -7.14
N ASN A 68 8.77 -0.57 -7.20
CA ASN A 68 8.61 0.85 -7.57
C ASN A 68 7.71 1.05 -8.81
N ASP A 69 7.97 0.30 -9.88
CA ASP A 69 7.26 0.41 -11.16
C ASP A 69 6.09 -0.58 -11.32
N LEU A 70 5.77 -1.36 -10.27
CA LEU A 70 4.64 -2.27 -10.30
C LEU A 70 3.34 -1.53 -9.96
N PRO A 71 2.27 -1.71 -10.74
CA PRO A 71 0.95 -1.18 -10.39
C PRO A 71 0.43 -1.85 -9.10
N PRO A 72 -0.47 -1.19 -8.34
CA PRO A 72 -0.98 -1.70 -7.06
C PRO A 72 -1.42 -3.16 -7.08
N GLY A 73 -2.19 -3.55 -8.09
CA GLY A 73 -2.72 -4.92 -8.22
C GLY A 73 -1.67 -6.01 -8.45
N LYS A 74 -0.41 -5.64 -8.78
CA LYS A 74 0.71 -6.58 -8.93
C LYS A 74 1.64 -6.65 -7.72
N ARG A 75 1.38 -5.83 -6.69
CA ARG A 75 2.19 -5.79 -5.46
C ARG A 75 1.78 -6.87 -4.45
N ASP A 76 0.64 -7.53 -4.67
CA ASP A 76 0.08 -8.54 -3.76
C ASP A 76 -0.13 -7.98 -2.34
N LEU A 77 -0.77 -6.81 -2.27
CA LEU A 77 -1.07 -6.09 -1.04
C LEU A 77 -2.57 -5.79 -0.96
N ALA A 78 -3.11 -5.88 0.25
CA ALA A 78 -4.43 -5.36 0.58
C ALA A 78 -4.29 -4.04 1.36
N MET A 79 -5.08 -3.04 1.01
CA MET A 79 -5.10 -1.75 1.69
C MET A 79 -6.53 -1.36 2.05
N VAL A 80 -6.72 -0.93 3.29
CA VAL A 80 -7.95 -0.27 3.73
C VAL A 80 -7.68 1.23 3.78
N PHE A 81 -8.49 1.99 3.05
CA PHE A 81 -8.33 3.43 2.92
C PHE A 81 -8.91 4.17 4.13
N GLN A 82 -8.36 5.35 4.44
CA GLN A 82 -8.91 6.23 5.47
C GLN A 82 -10.35 6.66 5.15
N ASN A 83 -10.64 6.90 3.87
CA ASN A 83 -12.00 7.02 3.35
C ASN A 83 -12.34 5.72 2.64
N TYR A 84 -13.27 4.93 3.21
CA TYR A 84 -13.39 3.48 2.97
C TYR A 84 -13.59 3.01 1.52
N GLY A 85 -13.89 3.90 0.58
CA GLY A 85 -13.92 3.56 -0.85
C GLY A 85 -14.94 2.47 -1.20
N LEU A 86 -16.00 2.32 -0.40
CA LEU A 86 -17.03 1.31 -0.62
C LEU A 86 -17.81 1.61 -1.91
N TYR A 87 -18.29 0.56 -2.57
CA TYR A 87 -19.24 0.67 -3.67
C TYR A 87 -20.64 0.92 -3.10
N PRO A 88 -21.19 2.15 -3.20
CA PRO A 88 -22.41 2.53 -2.47
C PRO A 88 -23.67 1.86 -3.00
N HIS A 89 -23.59 1.31 -4.21
CA HIS A 89 -24.68 0.59 -4.87
C HIS A 89 -24.61 -0.94 -4.65
N MET A 90 -23.67 -1.41 -3.83
CA MET A 90 -23.46 -2.82 -3.50
C MET A 90 -23.84 -3.10 -2.05
N THR A 91 -24.33 -4.31 -1.77
CA THR A 91 -24.52 -4.75 -0.38
C THR A 91 -23.17 -4.94 0.33
N VAL A 92 -23.19 -5.16 1.64
CA VAL A 92 -21.97 -5.50 2.40
C VAL A 92 -21.32 -6.77 1.85
N ALA A 93 -22.12 -7.82 1.60
CA ALA A 93 -21.62 -9.07 1.05
C ALA A 93 -21.00 -8.87 -0.34
N ASP A 94 -21.64 -8.06 -1.20
CA ASP A 94 -21.09 -7.75 -2.52
C ASP A 94 -19.78 -6.96 -2.43
N ASN A 95 -19.67 -5.98 -1.52
CA ASN A 95 -18.42 -5.24 -1.32
C ASN A 95 -17.26 -6.16 -0.92
N ILE A 96 -17.50 -7.12 -0.02
CA ILE A 96 -16.50 -8.07 0.46
C ILE A 96 -16.16 -9.11 -0.63
N GLY A 97 -17.16 -9.62 -1.35
CA GLY A 97 -16.98 -10.65 -2.38
C GLY A 97 -16.47 -10.12 -3.73
N TYR A 98 -16.58 -8.82 -4.00
CA TYR A 98 -16.21 -8.25 -5.30
C TYR A 98 -14.73 -8.43 -5.68
N PRO A 99 -13.74 -8.22 -4.79
CA PRO A 99 -12.35 -8.52 -5.12
C PRO A 99 -12.11 -10.00 -5.48
N LEU A 100 -12.78 -10.93 -4.77
CA LEU A 100 -12.75 -12.36 -5.10
C LEU A 100 -13.43 -12.63 -6.45
N LYS A 101 -14.46 -11.84 -6.78
CA LYS A 101 -15.12 -11.82 -8.09
C LYS A 101 -14.17 -11.49 -9.22
N VAL A 102 -13.42 -10.42 -9.06
CA VAL A 102 -12.42 -9.97 -10.03
C VAL A 102 -11.26 -10.98 -10.13
N ALA A 103 -10.88 -11.62 -9.02
CA ALA A 103 -9.82 -12.63 -8.97
C ALA A 103 -10.21 -14.01 -9.54
N GLY A 104 -11.45 -14.21 -10.02
CA GLY A 104 -11.83 -15.46 -10.69
C GLY A 104 -12.16 -16.66 -9.78
N VAL A 105 -12.23 -16.48 -8.46
CA VAL A 105 -12.66 -17.52 -7.47
C VAL A 105 -14.05 -18.13 -7.81
N ASN A 106 -14.40 -19.36 -7.43
CA ASN A 106 -15.76 -19.85 -7.76
C ASN A 106 -16.83 -19.20 -6.87
N ARG A 107 -18.08 -19.06 -7.37
CA ARG A 107 -19.17 -18.44 -6.60
C ARG A 107 -19.48 -19.15 -5.27
N GLN A 108 -19.19 -20.45 -5.16
CA GLN A 108 -19.36 -21.21 -3.91
C GLN A 108 -18.24 -20.95 -2.88
N GLU A 109 -17.12 -20.37 -3.33
CA GLU A 109 -15.90 -20.10 -2.55
C GLU A 109 -15.71 -18.59 -2.28
N ARG A 110 -16.68 -17.76 -2.67
CA ARG A 110 -16.68 -16.30 -2.50
C ARG A 110 -17.72 -15.87 -1.48
#